data_AF-C2XTN8-F1
#
_entry.id   AF-C2XTN8-F1
#
_cell.length_a   1.000
_cell.length_b   1.000
_cell.length_c   1.000
_cell.angle_alpha   90.00
_cell.angle_beta   90.00
_cell.angle_gamma   90.00
#
_symmetry.space_group_name_H-M   'P 1'
#
loop_
_entity.id
_entity.type
_entity.pdbx_description
1 polymer ?
#
loop_
_entity_poly.entity_id
_entity_poly.type
_entity_poly.pdbx_seq_one_letter_code
_entity_poly.pdbx_strand_id
1 'polypeptide(L)'
;MEYKTPFIAKKLGVSPKAVVRIAQQLNLTIKKNKYGHFIFTQGDLDLMLEYHRSQMDQPQNSQTTQKISSNDVEKLKTQVNTIVQNTSSNDFEQLTAQFTTITRRLDRMEEQMQNKANDVVTYQLLQHRREIEEMLERIQKLEAALKKEEPIYITPDAKPTYEREQKPKRRKMIFSIFGL
;
A
#
# COMPACT_ATOMS: atom_id res chain seq x y z
N MET A 1 -22.45 23.50 24.93
CA MET A 1 -21.86 22.28 24.34
C MET A 1 -20.34 22.39 24.40
N GLU A 2 -19.66 21.28 24.67
CA GLU A 2 -18.20 21.21 24.76
C GLU A 2 -17.63 20.53 23.52
N TYR A 3 -16.59 21.13 22.92
CA TYR A 3 -15.96 20.66 21.69
C TYR A 3 -14.50 20.29 21.95
N LYS A 4 -14.05 19.20 21.35
CA LYS A 4 -12.66 18.73 21.46
C LYS A 4 -11.83 19.31 20.31
N THR A 5 -10.52 19.47 20.52
CA THR A 5 -9.55 19.93 19.51
C THR A 5 -9.71 19.31 18.12
N PRO A 6 -9.88 17.98 17.96
CA PRO A 6 -10.00 17.36 16.64
C PRO A 6 -11.26 17.78 15.89
N PHE A 7 -12.36 18.01 16.61
CA PHE A 7 -13.62 18.47 16.03
C PHE A 7 -13.49 19.88 15.47
N ILE A 8 -12.81 20.76 16.22
CA ILE A 8 -12.57 22.16 15.83
C ILE A 8 -11.58 22.23 14.68
N ALA A 9 -10.54 21.40 14.71
CA ALA A 9 -9.57 21.26 13.62
C ALA A 9 -10.27 20.93 12.30
N LYS A 10 -11.20 19.96 12.33
CA LYS A 10 -12.01 19.59 11.16
C LYS A 10 -12.95 20.71 10.71
N LYS A 11 -13.55 21.45 11.65
CA LYS A 11 -14.48 22.55 11.35
C LYS A 11 -13.79 23.78 10.75
N LEU A 12 -12.55 24.05 11.17
CA LEU A 12 -11.72 25.16 10.68
C LEU A 12 -10.84 24.76 9.48
N GLY A 13 -10.73 23.47 9.14
CA GLY A 13 -9.86 22.99 8.07
C GLY A 13 -8.36 23.11 8.39
N VAL A 14 -8.00 23.23 9.67
CA VAL A 14 -6.62 23.43 10.13
C VAL A 14 -6.13 22.24 10.96
N SER A 15 -4.81 22.08 11.11
CA SER A 15 -4.25 21.02 11.95
C SER A 15 -4.61 21.21 13.43
N PRO A 16 -4.70 20.13 14.24
CA PRO A 16 -4.97 20.24 15.68
C PRO A 16 -3.97 21.12 16.44
N LYS A 17 -2.71 21.19 15.95
CA LYS A 17 -1.67 22.07 16.51
C LYS A 17 -1.94 23.55 16.22
N ALA A 18 -2.50 23.86 15.04
CA ALA A 18 -2.91 25.22 14.68
C ALA A 18 -4.11 25.70 15.53
N VAL A 19 -5.05 24.81 15.84
CA VAL A 19 -6.16 25.11 16.79
C VAL A 19 -5.62 25.56 18.14
N VAL A 20 -4.62 24.85 18.69
CA VAL A 20 -4.00 25.22 19.97
C VAL A 20 -3.26 26.55 19.87
N ARG A 21 -2.54 26.80 18.77
CA ARG A 21 -1.84 28.07 18.52
C ARG A 21 -2.82 29.25 18.42
N ILE A 22 -3.92 29.10 17.70
CA ILE A 22 -4.96 30.14 17.58
C ILE A 22 -5.58 30.41 18.95
N ALA A 23 -5.88 29.37 19.72
CA ALA A 23 -6.47 29.54 21.03
C ALA A 23 -5.52 30.19 22.06
N GLN A 24 -4.21 29.96 21.93
CA GLN A 24 -3.19 30.73 22.68
C GLN A 24 -3.15 32.20 22.24
N GLN A 25 -3.23 32.46 20.93
CA GLN A 25 -3.21 33.81 20.38
C GLN A 25 -4.46 34.64 20.77
N LEU A 26 -5.59 33.96 20.98
CA LEU A 26 -6.83 34.53 21.49
C LEU A 26 -6.91 34.55 23.03
N ASN A 27 -5.84 34.13 23.72
CA ASN A 27 -5.77 34.03 25.20
C ASN A 27 -6.96 33.29 25.83
N LEU A 28 -7.48 32.25 25.16
CA LEU A 28 -8.62 31.51 25.65
C LEU A 28 -8.23 30.64 26.85
N THR A 29 -9.13 30.50 27.83
CA THR A 29 -8.91 29.65 29.01
C THR A 29 -9.20 28.19 28.67
N ILE A 30 -8.27 27.54 27.98
CA ILE A 30 -8.46 26.17 27.49
C ILE A 30 -8.15 25.16 28.61
N LYS A 31 -9.12 24.31 28.95
CA LYS A 31 -8.91 23.22 29.92
C LYS A 31 -8.56 21.92 29.23
N LYS A 32 -7.66 21.13 29.83
CA LYS A 32 -7.34 19.77 29.39
C LYS A 32 -8.24 18.77 30.12
N ASN A 33 -8.80 17.83 29.38
CA ASN A 33 -9.51 16.68 29.96
C ASN A 33 -8.52 15.64 30.50
N LYS A 34 -9.01 14.65 31.27
CA LYS A 34 -8.25 13.49 31.77
C LYS A 34 -7.52 12.66 30.70
N TYR A 35 -7.92 12.82 29.44
CA TYR A 35 -7.29 12.19 28.26
C TYR A 35 -6.35 13.12 27.48
N GLY A 36 -6.03 14.30 28.01
CA GLY A 36 -5.08 15.24 27.40
C GLY A 36 -5.63 16.10 26.25
N HIS A 37 -6.90 15.96 25.87
CA HIS A 37 -7.54 16.81 24.86
C HIS A 37 -7.96 18.17 25.43
N PHE A 38 -7.79 19.22 24.63
CA PHE A 38 -8.28 20.54 24.95
C PHE A 38 -9.79 20.62 24.68
N ILE A 39 -10.53 21.13 25.67
CA ILE A 39 -11.98 21.36 25.61
C ILE A 39 -12.23 22.84 25.36
N PHE A 40 -13.14 23.12 24.44
CA PHE A 40 -13.55 24.47 24.03
C PHE A 40 -15.07 24.59 24.12
N THR A 41 -15.55 25.78 24.44
CA THR A 41 -16.98 26.10 24.44
C THR A 41 -17.44 26.55 23.05
N GLN A 42 -18.75 26.66 22.85
CA GLN A 42 -19.31 27.21 21.61
C GLN A 42 -18.84 28.65 21.36
N GLY A 43 -18.70 29.46 22.41
CA GLY A 43 -18.21 30.85 22.30
C GLY A 43 -16.75 30.91 21.84
N ASP A 44 -15.91 30.03 22.36
CA ASP A 44 -14.51 29.91 21.92
C ASP A 44 -14.42 29.55 20.43
N LEU A 45 -15.30 28.67 19.96
CA LEU A 45 -15.36 28.23 18.58
C LEU A 45 -15.72 29.37 17.62
N ASP A 46 -16.66 30.22 18.03
CA ASP A 46 -17.10 31.38 17.26
C ASP A 46 -15.97 32.41 17.13
N LEU A 47 -15.29 32.71 18.25
CA LEU A 47 -14.10 33.57 18.27
C LEU A 47 -12.97 33.04 17.37
N MET A 48 -12.73 31.72 17.38
CA MET A 48 -11.73 31.10 16.52
C MET A 48 -12.11 31.13 15.04
N LEU A 49 -13.41 31.05 14.71
CA LEU A 49 -13.90 31.12 13.33
C LEU A 49 -13.82 32.56 12.79
N GLU A 50 -14.22 33.53 13.59
CA GLU A 50 -14.10 34.97 13.31
C GLU A 50 -12.62 35.35 13.08
N TYR A 51 -11.74 34.87 13.96
CA TYR A 51 -10.29 35.06 13.84
C TYR A 51 -9.72 34.40 12.58
N HIS A 52 -10.15 33.17 12.26
CA HIS A 52 -9.68 32.46 11.07
C HIS A 52 -10.13 33.15 9.77
N ARG A 53 -11.38 33.62 9.70
CA ARG A 53 -11.91 34.37 8.56
C ARG A 53 -11.16 35.69 8.37
N SER A 54 -10.92 36.39 9.48
CA SER A 54 -10.16 37.64 9.49
C SER A 54 -8.70 37.48 9.05
N GLN A 55 -8.12 36.29 9.16
CA GLN A 55 -6.76 35.98 8.68
C GLN A 55 -6.73 35.54 7.22
N MET A 56 -7.84 35.08 6.63
CA MET A 56 -7.91 34.67 5.22
C MET A 56 -8.22 35.81 4.25
N ASP A 57 -8.97 36.84 4.67
CA ASP A 57 -9.23 38.05 3.85
C ASP A 57 -8.01 39.00 3.78
N GLN A 58 -6.89 38.62 4.41
CA GLN A 58 -5.60 39.29 4.27
C GLN A 58 -4.73 38.50 3.28
N PRO A 59 -4.31 39.06 2.13
CA PRO A 59 -3.36 38.40 1.25
C PRO A 59 -1.97 38.52 1.90
N GLN A 60 -1.68 37.60 2.82
CA GLN A 60 -0.32 37.36 3.28
C GLN A 60 0.07 35.96 2.88
N ASN A 61 0.98 35.91 1.90
CA ASN A 61 2.07 34.96 1.98
C ASN A 61 2.64 35.08 3.41
N SER A 62 2.53 34.00 4.18
CA SER A 62 3.24 33.74 5.43
C SER A 62 3.80 34.97 6.16
N GLN A 63 3.09 35.34 7.23
CA GLN A 63 3.52 36.19 8.34
C GLN A 63 3.15 37.68 8.24
N THR A 64 2.20 38.03 9.11
CA THR A 64 2.02 39.34 9.77
C THR A 64 1.45 40.45 8.89
N THR A 65 0.13 40.61 8.94
CA THR A 65 -0.55 41.74 8.33
C THR A 65 -1.11 42.70 9.37
N GLN A 66 -0.65 43.95 9.32
CA GLN A 66 -1.34 45.10 9.88
C GLN A 66 -2.05 45.86 8.74
N LYS A 67 -3.31 46.20 9.01
CA LYS A 67 -4.22 47.11 8.27
C LYS A 67 -3.54 48.43 7.89
N ILE A 68 -3.66 48.89 6.63
CA ILE A 68 -3.64 50.32 6.28
C ILE A 68 -4.68 50.64 5.18
N SER A 69 -5.29 51.81 5.34
CA SER A 69 -6.48 52.41 4.71
C SER A 69 -6.29 52.89 3.26
N SER A 70 -7.42 52.99 2.54
CA SER A 70 -7.61 53.11 1.09
C SER A 70 -7.17 54.41 0.37
N ASN A 71 -6.21 55.20 0.86
CA ASN A 71 -5.84 56.47 0.22
C ASN A 71 -4.45 56.51 -0.47
N ASP A 72 -3.63 55.45 -0.41
CA ASP A 72 -2.26 55.45 -0.96
C ASP A 72 -2.11 54.71 -2.32
N VAL A 73 -3.21 54.46 -3.03
CA VAL A 73 -3.21 53.60 -4.24
C VAL A 73 -2.49 54.24 -5.44
N GLU A 74 -2.41 55.57 -5.52
CA GLU A 74 -1.87 56.26 -6.70
C GLU A 74 -0.37 56.62 -6.58
N LYS A 75 0.23 56.59 -5.38
CA LYS A 75 1.68 56.80 -5.23
C LYS A 75 2.50 55.50 -5.24
N LEU A 76 1.89 54.34 -4.97
CA LEU A 76 2.58 53.05 -5.01
C LEU A 76 2.76 52.49 -6.43
N LYS A 77 1.84 52.76 -7.38
CA LYS A 77 1.92 52.19 -8.74
C LYS A 77 3.20 52.60 -9.48
N THR A 78 3.67 53.82 -9.28
CA THR A 78 4.87 54.35 -9.96
C THR A 78 6.17 53.78 -9.37
N GLN A 79 6.18 53.39 -8.09
CA GLN A 79 7.34 52.76 -7.43
C GLN A 79 7.35 51.22 -7.57
N VAL A 80 6.19 50.58 -7.68
CA VAL A 80 6.08 49.12 -7.88
C VAL A 80 6.62 48.71 -9.25
N ASN A 81 6.41 49.52 -10.29
CA ASN A 81 7.01 49.25 -11.60
C ASN A 81 8.55 49.34 -11.61
N THR A 82 9.16 50.08 -10.67
CA THR A 82 10.62 50.18 -10.54
C THR A 82 11.22 49.10 -9.64
N ILE A 83 10.45 48.51 -8.73
CA ILE A 83 10.92 47.48 -7.79
C ILE A 83 10.74 46.06 -8.34
N VAL A 84 9.73 45.81 -9.19
CA VAL A 84 9.55 44.52 -9.89
C VAL A 84 10.73 44.18 -10.82
N GLN A 85 11.53 45.16 -11.22
CA GLN A 85 12.77 44.94 -11.97
C GLN A 85 13.98 44.55 -11.09
N ASN A 86 13.91 44.74 -9.76
CA ASN A 86 15.09 44.65 -8.89
C ASN A 86 15.08 43.50 -7.87
N THR A 87 14.00 42.71 -7.77
CA THR A 87 14.08 41.40 -7.08
C THR A 87 14.66 40.38 -8.03
N SER A 88 15.99 40.47 -8.18
CA SER A 88 16.93 39.42 -8.59
C SER A 88 16.33 38.31 -9.47
N SER A 89 16.19 38.58 -10.78
CA SER A 89 15.93 37.53 -11.79
C SER A 89 16.84 36.31 -11.61
N ASN A 90 18.06 36.52 -11.10
CA ASN A 90 19.04 35.49 -10.77
C ASN A 90 18.58 34.46 -9.72
N ASP A 91 17.83 34.85 -8.68
CA ASP A 91 17.44 33.93 -7.61
C ASP A 91 16.35 32.95 -8.08
N PHE A 92 15.42 33.46 -8.91
CA PHE A 92 14.40 32.63 -9.55
C PHE A 92 15.01 31.70 -10.60
N GLU A 93 15.99 32.18 -11.38
CA GLU A 93 16.74 31.38 -12.34
C GLU A 93 17.57 30.28 -11.65
N GLN A 94 18.18 30.59 -10.52
CA GLN A 94 18.92 29.62 -9.70
C GLN A 94 17.99 28.57 -9.08
N LEU A 95 16.78 28.96 -8.64
CA LEU A 95 15.79 28.03 -8.12
C LEU A 95 15.30 27.07 -9.22
N THR A 96 15.01 27.60 -10.40
CA THR A 96 14.59 26.79 -11.55
C THR A 96 15.69 25.84 -12.03
N ALA A 97 16.95 26.28 -12.04
CA ALA A 97 18.11 25.43 -12.32
C ALA A 97 18.29 24.32 -11.28
N GLN A 98 18.03 24.59 -10.00
CA GLN A 98 18.06 23.56 -8.97
C GLN A 98 16.92 22.55 -9.15
N PHE A 99 15.71 23.01 -9.48
CA PHE A 99 14.58 22.14 -9.76
C PHE A 99 14.84 21.25 -10.97
N THR A 100 15.34 21.78 -12.08
CA THR A 100 15.65 20.98 -13.28
C THR A 100 16.73 19.94 -12.98
N THR A 101 17.71 20.28 -12.14
CA THR A 101 18.73 19.33 -11.67
C THR A 101 18.12 18.20 -10.85
N ILE A 102 17.18 18.50 -9.95
CA ILE A 102 16.47 17.50 -9.15
C ILE A 102 15.61 16.60 -10.04
N THR A 103 14.84 17.18 -10.97
CA THR A 103 14.02 16.41 -11.93
C THR A 103 14.88 15.46 -12.74
N ARG A 104 16.01 15.94 -13.30
CA ARG A 104 16.93 15.08 -14.06
C ARG A 104 17.53 13.96 -13.21
N ARG A 105 17.79 14.20 -11.93
CA ARG A 105 18.24 13.13 -11.00
C ARG A 105 17.13 12.12 -10.72
N LEU A 106 15.89 12.56 -10.60
CA LEU A 106 14.72 11.70 -10.41
C LEU A 106 14.52 10.80 -11.64
N ASP A 107 14.55 11.38 -12.85
CA ASP A 107 14.40 10.63 -14.11
C ASP A 107 15.46 9.54 -14.24
N ARG A 108 16.72 9.87 -13.91
CA ARG A 108 17.82 8.89 -13.91
C ARG A 108 17.62 7.79 -12.87
N MET A 109 17.12 8.12 -11.69
CA MET A 109 16.82 7.13 -10.64
C MET A 109 15.66 6.21 -11.06
N GLU A 110 14.65 6.76 -11.72
CA GLU A 110 13.53 6.00 -12.28
C GLU A 110 14.01 5.03 -13.36
N GLU A 111 14.84 5.49 -14.30
CA GLU A 111 15.45 4.65 -15.34
C GLU A 111 16.29 3.51 -14.72
N GLN A 112 17.12 3.81 -13.73
CA GLN A 112 17.93 2.81 -13.03
C GLN A 112 17.06 1.79 -12.28
N MET A 113 15.95 2.22 -11.69
CA MET A 113 15.00 1.34 -11.00
C MET A 113 14.28 0.42 -11.98
N GLN A 114 13.85 0.97 -13.12
CA GLN A 114 13.21 0.21 -14.19
C GLN A 114 14.18 -0.83 -14.78
N ASN A 115 15.43 -0.45 -15.02
CA ASN A 115 16.46 -1.36 -15.53
C ASN A 115 16.73 -2.48 -14.51
N LYS A 116 16.84 -2.17 -13.22
CA LYS A 116 17.04 -3.19 -12.18
C LYS A 116 15.85 -4.15 -12.06
N ALA A 117 14.62 -3.65 -12.23
CA ALA A 117 13.44 -4.49 -12.27
C ALA A 117 13.48 -5.45 -13.48
N ASN A 118 13.87 -4.96 -14.65
CA ASN A 118 14.05 -5.78 -15.85
C ASN A 118 15.16 -6.84 -15.67
N ASP A 119 16.28 -6.49 -15.02
CA ASP A 119 17.39 -7.42 -14.76
C ASP A 119 16.98 -8.58 -13.84
N VAL A 120 16.19 -8.28 -12.80
CA VAL A 120 15.70 -9.33 -11.90
C VAL A 120 14.73 -10.26 -12.64
N VAL A 121 13.82 -9.71 -13.44
CA VAL A 121 12.84 -10.50 -14.20
C VAL A 121 13.52 -11.35 -15.27
N THR A 122 14.51 -10.81 -15.98
CA THR A 122 15.28 -11.56 -16.98
C THR A 122 16.06 -12.70 -16.33
N TYR A 123 16.71 -12.45 -15.19
CA TYR A 123 17.36 -13.51 -14.41
C TYR A 123 16.37 -14.60 -13.99
N GLN A 124 15.20 -14.23 -13.47
CA GLN A 124 14.16 -15.19 -13.09
C GLN A 124 13.69 -16.01 -14.29
N LEU A 125 13.41 -15.39 -15.43
CA LEU A 125 13.01 -16.11 -16.65
C LEU A 125 14.07 -17.11 -17.12
N LEU A 126 15.35 -16.71 -17.09
CA LEU A 126 16.45 -17.61 -17.44
C LEU A 126 16.58 -18.77 -16.45
N GLN A 127 16.39 -18.50 -15.15
CA GLN A 127 16.41 -19.52 -14.11
C GLN A 127 15.26 -20.51 -14.27
N HIS A 128 14.02 -20.02 -14.46
CA HIS A 128 12.86 -20.87 -14.74
C HIS A 128 13.04 -21.71 -16.00
N ARG A 129 13.64 -21.14 -17.06
CA ARG A 129 13.94 -21.91 -18.27
C ARG A 129 14.90 -23.05 -17.99
N ARG A 130 15.96 -22.82 -17.20
CA ARG A 130 16.90 -23.87 -16.78
C ARG A 130 16.22 -24.95 -15.95
N GLU A 131 15.37 -24.57 -15.01
CA GLU A 131 14.60 -25.52 -14.19
C GLU A 131 13.66 -26.39 -15.04
N ILE A 132 13.01 -25.80 -16.05
CA ILE A 132 12.18 -26.56 -17.01
C ILE A 132 13.04 -27.51 -17.84
N GLU A 133 14.18 -27.06 -18.36
CA GLU A 133 15.11 -27.90 -19.14
C GLU A 133 15.63 -29.08 -18.30
N GLU A 134 15.98 -28.85 -17.03
CA GLU A 134 16.39 -29.90 -16.10
C GLU A 134 15.25 -30.90 -15.82
N MET A 135 14.02 -30.39 -15.61
CA MET A 135 12.85 -31.24 -15.39
C MET A 135 12.54 -32.09 -16.63
N LEU A 136 12.65 -31.52 -17.84
CA LEU A 136 12.48 -32.26 -19.10
C LEU A 136 13.55 -33.34 -19.26
N GLU A 137 14.81 -33.06 -18.91
CA GLU A 137 15.88 -34.07 -18.95
C GLU A 137 15.59 -35.22 -17.99
N ARG A 138 15.10 -34.93 -16.77
CA ARG A 138 14.69 -35.96 -15.80
C ARG A 138 13.52 -36.79 -16.33
N ILE A 139 12.52 -36.17 -16.96
CA ILE A 139 11.40 -36.88 -17.59
C ILE A 139 11.91 -37.79 -18.70
N GLN A 140 12.78 -37.31 -19.60
CA GLN A 140 13.36 -38.14 -20.66
C GLN A 140 14.15 -39.33 -20.11
N LYS A 141 14.91 -39.14 -19.03
CA LYS A 141 15.62 -40.24 -18.35
C LYS A 141 14.64 -41.26 -17.76
N LEU A 142 13.55 -40.81 -17.15
CA LEU A 142 12.49 -41.68 -16.63
C LEU A 142 11.79 -42.44 -17.76
N GLU A 143 11.42 -41.77 -18.86
CA GLU A 143 10.84 -42.39 -20.04
C GLU A 143 11.77 -43.45 -20.66
N ALA A 144 13.06 -43.15 -20.77
CA ALA A 144 14.05 -44.09 -21.27
C ALA A 144 14.25 -45.29 -20.34
N ALA A 145 14.24 -45.08 -19.02
CA ALA A 145 14.30 -46.16 -18.03
C ALA A 145 13.04 -47.05 -18.10
N LEU A 146 11.86 -46.45 -18.21
CA LEU A 146 10.59 -47.17 -18.30
C LEU A 146 10.51 -47.99 -19.59
N LYS A 147 10.97 -47.44 -20.72
CA LYS A 147 11.08 -48.15 -22.00
C LYS A 147 12.08 -49.32 -21.94
N LYS A 148 13.11 -49.23 -21.10
CA LYS A 148 14.08 -50.30 -20.87
C LYS A 148 13.55 -51.37 -19.91
N GLU A 149 12.70 -50.99 -18.97
CA GLU A 149 11.99 -51.84 -18.01
C GLU A 149 10.59 -52.27 -18.48
N GLU A 150 10.33 -52.37 -19.78
CA GLU A 150 9.22 -53.18 -20.28
C GLU A 150 9.66 -54.65 -20.42
N PRO A 151 9.52 -55.53 -19.40
CA PRO A 151 9.38 -56.94 -19.64
C PRO A 151 7.92 -57.22 -20.05
N ILE A 152 7.83 -58.00 -21.12
CA ILE A 152 6.65 -58.71 -21.61
C ILE A 152 5.83 -59.28 -20.42
N TYR A 153 4.75 -58.61 -20.01
CA TYR A 153 3.72 -59.22 -19.17
C TYR A 153 2.32 -58.74 -19.60
N ILE A 154 1.93 -59.16 -20.79
CA ILE A 154 0.52 -59.47 -21.06
C ILE A 154 0.48 -60.94 -21.46
N THR A 155 0.65 -61.82 -20.49
CA THR A 155 0.09 -63.18 -20.55
C THR A 155 -1.28 -63.12 -19.90
N PRO A 156 -2.39 -63.19 -20.66
CA PRO A 156 -3.68 -63.45 -20.05
C PRO A 156 -3.74 -64.93 -19.66
N ASP A 157 -4.45 -65.20 -18.56
CA ASP A 157 -4.86 -66.52 -18.06
C ASP A 157 -3.92 -67.21 -17.05
N ALA A 158 -3.74 -66.58 -15.90
CA ALA A 158 -3.45 -67.31 -14.66
C ALA A 158 -4.76 -67.90 -14.12
N LYS A 159 -5.05 -69.17 -14.41
CA LYS A 159 -6.03 -69.95 -13.66
C LYS A 159 -5.55 -70.08 -12.22
N PRO A 160 -6.37 -69.78 -11.19
CA PRO A 160 -5.93 -69.93 -9.81
C PRO A 160 -5.91 -71.42 -9.44
N THR A 161 -4.71 -71.99 -9.37
CA THR A 161 -4.45 -73.29 -8.74
C THR A 161 -4.59 -73.15 -7.22
N TYR A 162 -5.81 -73.32 -6.73
CA TYR A 162 -6.04 -73.71 -5.34
C TYR A 162 -6.71 -75.09 -5.36
N GLU A 163 -5.90 -76.15 -5.26
CA GLU A 163 -6.41 -77.48 -4.94
C GLU A 163 -6.95 -77.44 -3.50
N ARG A 164 -8.28 -77.39 -3.36
CA ARG A 164 -8.92 -77.63 -2.07
C ARG A 164 -8.87 -79.13 -1.80
N GLU A 165 -8.12 -79.54 -0.78
CA GLU A 165 -8.18 -80.91 -0.25
C GLU A 165 -9.64 -81.25 0.11
N GLN A 166 -10.24 -82.18 -0.64
CA GLN A 166 -11.61 -82.62 -0.38
C GLN A 166 -11.64 -83.51 0.86
N LYS A 167 -12.21 -82.99 1.96
CA LYS A 167 -12.47 -83.77 3.18
C LYS A 167 -13.41 -84.96 2.88
N PRO A 168 -13.17 -86.15 3.46
CA PRO A 168 -13.97 -87.34 3.14
C PRO A 168 -15.43 -87.20 3.60
N LYS A 169 -16.37 -87.48 2.68
CA LYS A 169 -17.82 -87.47 2.94
C LYS A 169 -18.20 -88.58 3.94
N ARG A 170 -18.76 -88.21 5.10
CA ARG A 170 -19.30 -89.17 6.09
C ARG A 170 -20.50 -89.91 5.50
N ARG A 171 -20.45 -91.25 5.45
CA ARG A 171 -21.56 -92.10 4.99
C ARG A 171 -22.75 -91.95 5.95
N LYS A 172 -23.93 -91.60 5.43
CA LYS A 172 -25.18 -91.57 6.19
C LYS A 172 -25.73 -93.00 6.29
N MET A 173 -25.87 -93.52 7.51
CA MET A 173 -26.64 -94.74 7.79
C MET A 173 -28.11 -94.44 7.54
N ILE A 174 -28.71 -95.16 6.60
CA ILE A 174 -30.15 -95.17 6.31
C ILE A 174 -30.83 -95.97 7.43
N PHE A 175 -31.63 -95.31 8.26
CA PHE A 175 -32.58 -95.99 9.14
C PHE A 175 -33.74 -96.49 8.28
N SER A 176 -33.83 -97.81 8.13
CA SER A 176 -34.94 -98.52 7.50
C SER A 176 -36.20 -98.34 8.34
N ILE A 177 -37.23 -97.73 7.74
CA ILE A 177 -38.59 -97.73 8.25
C ILE A 177 -39.36 -98.75 7.41
N PHE A 178 -39.85 -99.80 8.09
CA PHE A 178 -40.72 -100.91 7.66
C PHE A 178 -40.06 -102.21 7.12
N GLY A 179 -40.11 -103.25 7.97
CA GLY A 179 -39.97 -104.67 7.64
C GLY A 179 -40.35 -105.51 8.87
N LEU A 180 -41.31 -106.42 8.70
CA LEU A 180 -42.03 -107.27 9.68
C LEU A 180 -41.19 -107.94 10.78
#